data_AF-A0A5Q4SE51-F1
#
_entry.id   AF-A0A5Q4SE51-F1
#
_cell.length_a   1.000
_cell.length_b   1.000
_cell.length_c   1.000
_cell.angle_alpha   90.00
_cell.angle_beta   90.00
_cell.angle_gamma   90.00
#
_symmetry.space_group_name_H-M   'P 1'
#
loop_
_entity.id
_entity.type
_entity.pdbx_description
1 polymer ?
#
loop_
_entity_poly.entity_id
_entity_poly.type
_entity_poly.pdbx_seq_one_letter_code
_entity_poly.pdbx_strand_id
1 'polypeptide(L)' 'MPTCPNGHQSGSEDWCEVCGHRMAGTGAPAGSVPPPPPPPPARGYGYPPQG' A
#
# COMPACT_ATOMS: atom_id res chain seq x y z
N MET A 1 -5.45 -3.42 27.38
CA MET A 1 -5.06 -2.26 26.55
C MET A 1 -3.84 -2.69 25.75
N PRO A 2 -3.94 -2.88 24.43
CA PRO A 2 -2.78 -3.23 23.62
C PRO A 2 -1.69 -2.15 23.74
N THR A 3 -0.44 -2.58 23.78
CA THR A 3 0.69 -1.67 23.65
C THR A 3 0.98 -1.47 22.18
N CYS A 4 1.04 -0.22 21.73
CA CYS A 4 1.38 0.10 20.37
C CYS A 4 2.84 -0.26 20.06
N PRO A 5 3.23 -0.39 18.78
CA PRO A 5 4.60 -0.70 18.36
C PRO A 5 5.67 0.27 18.89
N ASN A 6 5.27 1.51 19.20
CA ASN A 6 6.14 2.53 19.79
C ASN A 6 6.23 2.47 21.32
N GLY A 7 5.50 1.55 21.97
CA GLY A 7 5.56 1.32 23.42
C GLY A 7 4.48 2.02 24.26
N HIS A 8 3.47 2.65 23.66
CA HIS A 8 2.39 3.31 24.39
C HIS A 8 1.21 2.37 24.65
N GLN A 9 0.60 2.46 25.83
CA GLN A 9 -0.69 1.82 26.08
C GLN A 9 -1.79 2.55 25.31
N SER A 10 -2.58 1.80 24.54
CA SER A 10 -3.73 2.28 23.78
C SER A 10 -4.98 1.50 24.19
N GLY A 11 -6.13 2.15 24.24
CA GLY A 11 -7.42 1.51 24.46
C GLY A 11 -7.97 0.83 23.20
N SER A 12 -7.66 1.37 22.02
CA SER A 12 -8.07 0.85 20.70
C SER A 12 -7.08 -0.18 20.15
N GLU A 13 -7.50 -1.01 19.19
CA GLU A 13 -6.70 -2.08 18.56
C GLU A 13 -6.15 -1.69 17.18
N ASP A 14 -6.74 -0.67 16.57
CA ASP A 14 -6.57 -0.25 15.18
C ASP A 14 -5.65 0.96 15.05
N TRP A 15 -5.64 1.84 16.06
CA TRP A 15 -4.71 2.96 16.17
C TRP A 15 -4.27 3.19 17.61
N CYS A 16 -3.08 3.75 17.77
CA CYS A 16 -2.63 4.25 19.05
C CYS A 16 -3.16 5.67 19.25
N GLU A 17 -4.03 5.87 20.23
CA GLU A 17 -4.57 7.21 20.56
C GLU A 17 -3.48 8.18 21.10
N VAL A 18 -2.37 7.64 21.61
CA VAL A 18 -1.27 8.44 22.17
C VAL A 18 -0.35 9.00 21.08
N CYS A 19 0.08 8.18 20.13
CA CYS A 19 1.05 8.59 19.09
C CYS A 19 0.50 8.61 17.66
N GLY A 20 -0.77 8.22 17.45
CA GLY A 20 -1.42 8.25 16.13
C GLY A 20 -0.95 7.19 15.14
N HIS A 21 -0.08 6.26 15.53
CA HIS A 21 0.33 5.16 14.65
C HIS A 21 -0.79 4.14 14.50
N ARG A 22 -1.03 3.69 13.27
CA ARG A 22 -1.86 2.52 13.03
C ARG A 22 -1.18 1.30 13.63
N MET A 23 -1.88 0.62 14.50
CA MET A 23 -1.44 -0.68 14.99
C MET A 23 -1.81 -1.67 13.90
N ALA A 24 -0.82 -2.40 13.38
CA ALA A 24 -1.01 -3.24 12.21
C ALA A 24 -2.03 -4.34 12.53
N GLY A 25 -3.29 -4.06 12.23
CA GLY A 25 -4.35 -5.04 12.25
C GLY A 25 -4.04 -6.12 11.23
N THR A 26 -4.19 -7.37 11.65
CA THR A 26 -4.33 -8.59 10.86
C THR A 26 -5.54 -8.55 9.91
N GLY A 27 -5.76 -7.42 9.21
CA GLY A 27 -6.94 -7.09 8.42
C GLY A 27 -6.67 -6.80 6.95
N ALA A 28 -5.46 -7.07 6.47
CA ALA A 28 -5.23 -7.27 5.05
C ALA A 28 -4.30 -8.47 4.89
N PRO A 29 -4.71 -9.59 4.25
CA PRO A 29 -3.71 -10.48 3.71
C PRO A 29 -2.88 -9.64 2.75
N ALA A 30 -1.56 -9.64 2.94
CA ALA A 30 -0.59 -9.11 1.97
C ALA A 30 -0.59 -9.94 0.66
N GLY A 31 -1.74 -10.47 0.25
CA GLY A 31 -1.92 -11.47 -0.79
C GLY A 31 -3.03 -11.17 -1.79
N SER A 32 -3.46 -9.91 -1.94
CA SER A 32 -4.45 -9.55 -2.97
C SER A 32 -4.22 -8.20 -3.64
N VAL A 33 -2.99 -7.67 -3.66
CA VAL A 33 -2.65 -6.68 -4.70
C VAL A 33 -2.34 -7.50 -5.96
N PRO A 34 -3.23 -7.57 -6.97
CA PRO A 34 -2.87 -8.18 -8.23
C PRO A 34 -1.61 -7.45 -8.76
N PRO A 35 -0.65 -8.17 -9.37
CA PRO A 35 0.52 -7.51 -9.94
C PRO A 35 0.05 -6.37 -10.86
N PRO A 36 0.77 -5.23 -10.89
CA PRO A 36 0.40 -4.14 -11.77
C PRO A 36 0.26 -4.67 -13.21
N PRO A 37 -0.75 -4.22 -13.96
CA PRO A 37 -0.91 -4.66 -15.34
C PRO A 37 0.35 -4.36 -16.14
N PRO A 38 0.73 -5.22 -17.10
CA PRO A 38 1.87 -4.95 -17.96
C PRO A 38 1.69 -3.60 -18.66
N PRO A 39 2.78 -2.84 -18.89
CA PRO A 39 2.69 -1.57 -19.61
C PRO A 39 2.07 -1.80 -20.99
N PRO A 40 1.23 -0.87 -21.49
CA PRO A 40 0.68 -0.98 -22.83
C PRO A 40 1.81 -1.03 -23.86
N PRO A 41 1.69 -1.82 -24.94
CA PRO A 41 2.68 -1.78 -26.02
C PRO A 41 2.74 -0.35 -26.55
N ALA A 42 3.95 0.22 -26.60
CA ALA A 42 4.18 1.56 -27.11
C ALA A 42 3.62 1.68 -28.54
N ARG A 43 2.42 2.24 -28.66
CA ARG A 43 1.82 2.60 -29.94
C ARG A 43 2.45 3.93 -30.35
N GLY A 44 3.45 3.85 -31.21
CA GLY A 44 3.77 4.90 -32.17
C GLY A 44 4.50 6.13 -31.63
N TYR A 45 5.83 6.06 -31.59
CA TYR A 45 6.66 7.20 -32.00
C TYR A 45 7.68 6.69 -33.01
N GLY A 46 7.42 6.95 -34.29
CA GLY A 46 8.38 6.65 -35.35
C GLY A 46 7.75 6.21 -36.67
N TYR A 47 6.96 7.08 -37.28
CA TYR A 47 6.81 7.07 -38.74
C TYR A 47 7.41 8.41 -39.24
N PRO A 48 8.33 8.42 -40.24
CA PRO A 48 8.00 9.10 -41.52
C PRO A 48 8.10 8.16 -42.74
N PRO A 49 7.14 8.18 -43.71
CA PRO A 49 7.27 7.44 -44.96
C PRO A 49 8.13 8.28 -45.84
N GLN A 50 9.36 7.84 -46.01
CA GLN A 50 10.22 8.22 -47.11
C GLN A 50 10.41 6.88 -47.83
N GLY A 51 9.66 6.62 -48.91
CA GLY A 51 9.80 7.34 -50.17
C GLY A 51 10.80 6.56 -50.98
#